data_AF-A0A961F4Z4-F1
#
_entry.id   AF-A0A961F4Z4-F1
#
_cell.length_a   1.000
_cell.length_b   1.000
_cell.length_c   1.000
_cell.angle_alpha   90.00
_cell.angle_beta   90.00
_cell.angle_gamma   90.00
#
_symmetry.space_group_name_H-M   'P 1'
#
loop_
_entity.id
_entity.type
_entity.pdbx_description
1 polymer ?
#
loop_
_entity_poly.entity_id
_entity_poly.type
_entity_poly.pdbx_seq_one_letter_code
_entity_poly.pdbx_strand_id
1 'polypeptide(L)'
;MHIGVTGGAGYIGSHVVRDLLADGHSVIVIDNLALGSRLNILPDGPNYRFIEGDICRDADLNRFLETKPDVIFHFAALKAAGVSMHEPLRYADNNVRGTLKLIKRMFERGCRHFVFSSSAAVYGEPEYLPLDEKHPVHPINYYGYTKLAIEQNLRWFSQLIGLRFAALRYFNAAGYDVQGRVAGLEREPNNLLPVLMEVASGIRPYIEIFGRDYDTPDGTCVRDYIHVSDLSSAHVLAMQYIVAQDRDLI
;
A
#
# COMPACT_ATOMS: atom_id res chain seq x y z
N MET A 1 -15.38 13.29 5.20
CA MET A 1 -14.00 13.58 5.64
C MET A 1 -13.17 14.01 4.45
N HIS A 2 -12.13 14.78 4.68
CA HIS A 2 -11.05 15.03 3.73
C HIS A 2 -10.00 13.92 3.89
N ILE A 3 -9.76 13.15 2.83
CA ILE A 3 -8.87 12.00 2.87
C ILE A 3 -7.67 12.25 1.97
N GLY A 4 -6.47 12.06 2.52
CA GLY A 4 -5.24 12.10 1.73
C GLY A 4 -4.81 10.69 1.35
N VAL A 5 -4.53 10.45 0.08
CA VAL A 5 -4.04 9.15 -0.41
C VAL A 5 -2.70 9.35 -1.11
N THR A 6 -1.63 8.82 -0.52
CA THR A 6 -0.33 8.75 -1.22
C THR A 6 -0.25 7.46 -2.03
N GLY A 7 0.29 7.49 -3.25
CA GLY A 7 0.35 6.31 -4.11
C GLY A 7 -1.00 5.94 -4.74
N GLY A 8 -1.93 6.91 -4.81
CA GLY A 8 -3.31 6.70 -5.25
C GLY A 8 -3.45 6.45 -6.76
N ALA A 9 -2.41 6.67 -7.57
CA ALA A 9 -2.42 6.29 -8.98
C ALA A 9 -1.90 4.85 -9.20
N GLY A 10 -1.44 4.17 -8.14
CA GLY A 10 -1.02 2.77 -8.17
C GLY A 10 -2.18 1.78 -8.19
N TYR A 11 -1.84 0.49 -8.22
CA TYR A 11 -2.81 -0.61 -8.34
C TYR A 11 -3.84 -0.64 -7.19
N ILE A 12 -3.39 -0.81 -5.94
CA ILE A 12 -4.31 -0.87 -4.78
C ILE A 12 -4.88 0.52 -4.47
N GLY A 13 -4.01 1.55 -4.47
CA GLY A 13 -4.40 2.91 -4.10
C GLY A 13 -5.53 3.47 -4.97
N SER A 14 -5.56 3.14 -6.26
CA SER A 14 -6.64 3.60 -7.15
C SER A 14 -8.00 2.97 -6.85
N HIS A 15 -8.04 1.70 -6.43
CA HIS A 15 -9.29 1.07 -5.97
C HIS A 15 -9.79 1.75 -4.69
N VAL A 16 -8.88 2.00 -3.74
CA VAL A 16 -9.20 2.69 -2.48
C VAL A 16 -9.70 4.11 -2.73
N VAL A 17 -9.08 4.86 -3.63
CA VAL A 17 -9.57 6.18 -4.04
C VAL A 17 -11.01 6.12 -4.56
N ARG A 18 -11.35 5.13 -5.39
CA ARG A 18 -12.71 4.96 -5.92
C ARG A 18 -13.71 4.67 -4.83
N ASP A 19 -13.37 3.78 -3.89
CA ASP A 19 -14.30 3.38 -2.83
C ASP A 19 -14.48 4.52 -1.81
N LEU A 20 -13.41 5.27 -1.48
CA LEU A 20 -13.52 6.48 -0.65
C LEU A 20 -14.43 7.55 -1.27
N LEU A 21 -14.33 7.76 -2.59
CA LEU A 21 -15.21 8.69 -3.31
C LEU A 21 -16.66 8.20 -3.35
N ALA A 22 -16.88 6.89 -3.52
CA ALA A 22 -18.20 6.28 -3.49
C ALA A 22 -18.86 6.43 -2.10
N ASP A 23 -18.07 6.39 -1.03
CA ASP A 23 -18.49 6.66 0.35
C ASP A 23 -18.70 8.16 0.66
N GLY A 24 -18.61 9.02 -0.36
CA GLY A 24 -18.88 10.46 -0.24
C GLY A 24 -17.78 11.27 0.44
N HIS A 25 -16.56 10.74 0.50
CA HIS A 25 -15.40 11.51 0.99
C HIS A 25 -14.82 12.42 -0.09
N SER A 26 -14.14 13.49 0.34
CA SER A 26 -13.32 14.31 -0.56
C SER A 26 -11.88 13.81 -0.50
N VAL A 27 -11.32 13.44 -1.65
CA VAL A 27 -10.03 12.76 -1.74
C VAL A 27 -8.99 13.65 -2.42
N ILE A 28 -7.83 13.82 -1.78
CA ILE A 28 -6.64 14.37 -2.41
C ILE A 28 -5.61 13.26 -2.61
N VAL A 29 -5.06 13.13 -3.81
CA VAL A 29 -4.07 12.12 -4.16
C VAL A 29 -2.72 12.79 -4.40
N ILE A 30 -1.64 12.18 -3.90
CA ILE A 30 -0.26 12.48 -4.33
C ILE A 30 0.39 11.21 -4.88
N ASP A 31 0.96 11.30 -6.07
CA ASP A 31 1.70 10.21 -6.71
C ASP A 31 2.75 10.77 -7.66
N ASN A 32 3.96 10.19 -7.68
CA ASN A 32 5.03 10.61 -8.58
C ASN A 32 5.01 9.86 -9.92
N LEU A 33 4.06 8.93 -10.11
CA LEU A 33 3.86 8.13 -11.31
C LEU A 33 5.04 7.24 -11.71
N ALA A 34 5.95 6.97 -10.76
CA ALA A 34 7.07 6.05 -10.99
C ALA A 34 6.56 4.64 -11.34
N LEU A 35 5.59 4.15 -10.55
CA LEU A 35 4.90 2.86 -10.76
C LEU A 35 3.38 3.01 -10.92
N GLY A 36 2.85 4.23 -10.72
CA GLY A 36 1.45 4.55 -10.94
C GLY A 36 1.09 4.69 -12.42
N SER A 37 -0.20 4.74 -12.71
CA SER A 37 -0.71 4.93 -14.07
C SER A 37 -1.59 6.17 -14.17
N ARG A 38 -1.39 6.98 -15.21
CA ARG A 38 -2.26 8.13 -15.50
C ARG A 38 -3.70 7.72 -15.80
N LEU A 39 -3.93 6.48 -16.25
CA LEU A 39 -5.27 5.94 -16.49
C LEU A 39 -6.08 5.76 -15.19
N ASN A 40 -5.40 5.72 -14.05
CA ASN A 40 -6.05 5.62 -12.74
C ASN A 40 -6.40 6.98 -12.14
N ILE A 41 -5.99 8.08 -12.78
CA ILE A 41 -6.22 9.44 -12.30
C ILE A 41 -7.59 9.92 -12.77
N LEU A 42 -8.37 10.46 -11.85
CA LEU A 42 -9.64 11.11 -12.15
C LEU A 42 -9.44 12.57 -12.57
N PRO A 43 -10.35 13.17 -13.37
CA PRO A 43 -10.33 14.60 -13.57
C PRO A 43 -10.56 15.31 -12.23
N ASP A 44 -9.84 16.42 -12.01
CA ASP A 44 -10.03 17.26 -10.83
C ASP A 44 -11.48 17.75 -10.75
N GLY A 45 -12.01 17.81 -9.53
CA GLY A 45 -13.39 18.18 -9.26
C GLY A 45 -13.60 18.58 -7.80
N PRO A 46 -14.86 18.80 -7.38
CA PRO A 46 -15.16 19.29 -6.03
C PRO A 46 -14.70 18.33 -4.93
N ASN A 47 -14.74 17.01 -5.20
CA ASN A 47 -14.41 15.96 -4.23
C ASN A 47 -13.14 15.19 -4.56
N TYR A 48 -12.42 15.55 -5.63
CA TYR A 48 -11.20 14.85 -6.03
C TYR A 48 -10.15 15.85 -6.52
N ARG A 49 -8.92 15.68 -6.05
CA ARG A 49 -7.77 16.43 -6.57
C ARG A 49 -6.55 15.53 -6.70
N PHE A 50 -5.84 15.65 -7.82
CA PHE A 50 -4.57 14.96 -8.02
C PHE A 50 -3.37 15.93 -7.93
N ILE A 51 -2.31 15.48 -7.27
CA ILE A 51 -1.01 16.15 -7.23
C ILE A 51 0.04 15.16 -7.77
N GLU A 52 0.62 15.52 -8.91
CA GLU A 52 1.86 14.88 -9.35
C GLU A 52 3.01 15.36 -8.47
N GLY A 53 3.57 14.47 -7.66
CA GLY A 53 4.56 14.87 -6.66
C GLY A 53 5.11 13.70 -5.86
N ASP A 54 6.24 13.95 -5.20
CA ASP A 54 6.97 12.97 -4.43
C ASP A 54 6.89 13.27 -2.93
N ILE A 55 6.49 12.29 -2.12
CA ILE A 55 6.37 12.46 -0.65
C ILE A 55 7.71 12.80 0.03
N CYS A 56 8.84 12.50 -0.62
CA CYS A 56 10.17 12.87 -0.14
C CYS A 56 10.48 14.36 -0.39
N ARG A 57 9.74 15.07 -1.24
CA ARG A 57 9.93 16.50 -1.53
C ARG A 57 9.03 17.36 -0.63
N ASP A 58 9.63 18.29 0.11
CA ASP A 58 8.86 19.15 1.04
C ASP A 58 7.79 19.98 0.35
N ALA A 59 8.08 20.54 -0.83
CA ALA A 59 7.11 21.34 -1.58
C ALA A 59 5.87 20.53 -1.98
N ASP A 60 6.07 19.29 -2.44
CA ASP A 60 4.99 18.42 -2.88
C ASP A 60 4.14 17.96 -1.69
N LEU A 61 4.81 17.54 -0.61
CA LEU A 61 4.16 17.15 0.63
C LEU A 61 3.38 18.32 1.27
N ASN A 62 3.91 19.54 1.21
CA ASN A 62 3.21 20.72 1.70
C ASN A 62 1.93 21.00 0.92
N ARG A 63 1.98 20.91 -0.41
CA ARG A 63 0.80 21.04 -1.29
C ARG A 63 -0.24 19.96 -1.00
N PHE A 64 0.20 18.71 -0.84
CA PHE A 64 -0.67 17.58 -0.51
C PHE A 64 -1.42 17.76 0.81
N LEU A 65 -0.78 18.35 1.81
CA LEU A 65 -1.38 18.54 3.13
C LEU A 65 -2.07 19.91 3.29
N GLU A 66 -2.19 20.74 2.25
CA GLU A 66 -2.90 22.04 2.31
C GLU A 66 -4.38 21.87 2.65
N THR A 67 -5.00 20.78 2.20
CA THR A 67 -6.41 20.46 2.48
C THR A 67 -6.65 19.98 3.91
N LYS A 68 -5.60 19.83 4.73
CA LYS A 68 -5.63 19.29 6.09
C LYS A 68 -6.46 18.01 6.20
N PRO A 69 -6.02 16.90 5.59
CA PRO A 69 -6.75 15.64 5.64
C PRO A 69 -7.05 15.19 7.07
N ASP A 70 -8.24 14.60 7.29
CA ASP A 70 -8.64 13.96 8.54
C ASP A 70 -7.91 12.62 8.75
N VAL A 71 -7.68 11.92 7.62
CA VAL A 71 -7.03 10.60 7.55
C VAL A 71 -6.08 10.55 6.36
N ILE A 72 -4.93 9.90 6.54
CA ILE A 72 -4.01 9.57 5.44
C ILE A 72 -4.00 8.07 5.16
N PHE A 73 -4.18 7.68 3.91
CA PHE A 73 -3.92 6.35 3.39
C PHE A 73 -2.56 6.34 2.69
N HIS A 74 -1.67 5.45 3.10
CA HIS A 74 -0.29 5.43 2.64
C HIS A 74 0.06 4.19 1.82
N PHE A 75 0.03 4.32 0.48
CA PHE A 75 0.45 3.31 -0.49
C PHE A 75 1.76 3.63 -1.21
N ALA A 76 2.30 4.85 -1.05
CA ALA A 76 3.52 5.29 -1.74
C ALA A 76 4.79 4.62 -1.16
N ALA A 77 5.06 3.39 -1.61
CA ALA A 77 6.24 2.62 -1.24
C ALA A 77 6.82 1.87 -2.44
N LEU A 78 8.14 1.72 -2.47
CA LEU A 78 8.78 0.73 -3.34
C LEU A 78 8.47 -0.68 -2.81
N LYS A 79 8.08 -1.59 -3.72
CA LYS A 79 7.52 -2.91 -3.36
C LYS A 79 8.33 -4.13 -3.81
N ALA A 80 9.35 -3.97 -4.65
CA ALA A 80 10.07 -5.10 -5.25
C ALA A 80 11.11 -5.67 -4.28
N ALA A 81 10.78 -6.77 -3.59
CA ALA A 81 11.62 -7.39 -2.57
C ALA A 81 13.05 -7.69 -3.06
N GLY A 82 13.22 -8.26 -4.26
CA GLY A 82 14.55 -8.54 -4.83
C GLY A 82 15.39 -7.26 -5.03
N VAL A 83 14.80 -6.20 -5.57
CA VAL A 83 15.49 -4.92 -5.77
C VAL A 83 15.91 -4.29 -4.44
N SER A 84 15.12 -4.49 -3.38
CA SER A 84 15.44 -3.95 -2.04
C SER A 84 16.76 -4.47 -1.47
N MET A 85 17.18 -5.67 -1.87
CA MET A 85 18.44 -6.28 -1.42
C MET A 85 19.66 -5.68 -2.14
N HIS A 86 19.47 -5.18 -3.36
CA HIS A 86 20.53 -4.54 -4.15
C HIS A 86 20.56 -3.02 -3.98
N GLU A 87 19.41 -2.39 -3.67
CA GLU A 87 19.27 -0.94 -3.52
C GLU A 87 18.69 -0.54 -2.15
N PRO A 88 19.26 -0.99 -1.02
CA PRO A 88 18.67 -0.76 0.31
C PRO A 88 18.57 0.72 0.67
N LEU A 89 19.52 1.56 0.25
CA LEU A 89 19.47 3.00 0.52
C LEU A 89 18.29 3.68 -0.16
N ARG A 90 17.93 3.25 -1.39
CA ARG A 90 16.75 3.77 -2.10
C ARG A 90 15.45 3.43 -1.37
N TYR A 91 15.38 2.21 -0.81
CA TYR A 91 14.23 1.76 -0.02
C TYR A 91 14.17 2.46 1.34
N ALA A 92 15.31 2.71 2.00
CA ALA A 92 15.36 3.50 3.24
C ALA A 92 14.83 4.92 3.01
N ASP A 93 15.29 5.55 1.93
CA ASP A 93 14.96 6.91 1.54
C ASP A 93 13.46 7.07 1.26
N ASN A 94 12.92 6.21 0.40
CA ASN A 94 11.53 6.26 -0.01
C ASN A 94 10.58 5.75 1.09
N ASN A 95 10.78 4.52 1.55
CA ASN A 95 9.81 3.86 2.42
C ASN A 95 9.92 4.37 3.86
N VAL A 96 11.12 4.41 4.45
CA VAL A 96 11.24 4.77 5.87
C VAL A 96 11.24 6.29 6.03
N ARG A 97 12.22 7.00 5.44
CA ARG A 97 12.34 8.45 5.62
C ARG A 97 11.13 9.19 5.04
N GLY A 98 10.67 8.81 3.85
CA GLY A 98 9.46 9.38 3.23
C GLY A 98 8.23 9.25 4.13
N THR A 99 7.99 8.07 4.70
CA THR A 99 6.86 7.84 5.61
C THR A 99 6.99 8.64 6.91
N LEU A 100 8.15 8.64 7.55
CA LEU A 100 8.35 9.41 8.79
C LEU A 100 8.18 10.91 8.56
N LYS A 101 8.61 11.41 7.40
CA LYS A 101 8.40 12.79 6.99
C LYS A 101 6.91 13.10 6.80
N LEU A 102 6.17 12.23 6.12
CA LEU A 102 4.73 12.32 5.96
C LEU A 102 4.02 12.37 7.32
N ILE A 103 4.33 11.43 8.22
CA ILE A 103 3.74 11.33 9.57
C ILE A 103 4.00 12.61 10.38
N LYS A 104 5.25 13.12 10.36
CA LYS A 104 5.58 14.39 11.03
C LYS A 104 4.71 15.54 10.50
N ARG A 105 4.62 15.72 9.18
CA ARG A 105 3.90 16.84 8.57
C ARG A 105 2.39 16.74 8.74
N MET A 106 1.82 15.55 8.62
CA MET A 106 0.39 15.36 8.87
C MET A 106 0.05 15.68 10.33
N PHE A 107 0.91 15.29 11.28
CA PHE A 107 0.71 15.56 12.69
C PHE A 107 0.79 17.07 13.01
N GLU A 108 1.79 17.77 12.46
CA GLU A 108 1.92 19.24 12.55
C GLU A 108 0.66 19.98 12.06
N ARG A 109 -0.10 19.37 11.13
CA ARG A 109 -1.34 19.95 10.57
C ARG A 109 -2.64 19.45 11.19
N GLY A 110 -2.55 18.68 12.26
CA GLY A 110 -3.73 18.22 13.02
C GLY A 110 -4.31 16.87 12.57
N CYS A 111 -3.76 16.23 11.54
CA CYS A 111 -4.17 14.89 11.14
C CYS A 111 -3.63 13.85 12.14
N ARG A 112 -4.49 12.94 12.60
CA ARG A 112 -4.16 11.96 13.66
C ARG A 112 -4.40 10.50 13.26
N HIS A 113 -5.01 10.25 12.10
CA HIS A 113 -5.37 8.90 11.65
C HIS A 113 -4.56 8.50 10.43
N PHE A 114 -3.95 7.31 10.48
CA PHE A 114 -3.04 6.81 9.44
C PHE A 114 -3.36 5.36 9.07
N VAL A 115 -3.83 5.14 7.85
CA VAL A 115 -4.00 3.80 7.27
C VAL A 115 -2.75 3.44 6.48
N PHE A 116 -2.01 2.47 6.99
CA PHE A 116 -0.77 1.98 6.42
C PHE A 116 -0.99 0.66 5.67
N SER A 117 -0.63 0.67 4.39
CA SER A 117 -0.48 -0.55 3.60
C SER A 117 0.82 -1.25 4.04
N SER A 118 0.71 -2.20 4.97
CA SER A 118 1.83 -3.05 5.37
C SER A 118 1.95 -4.27 4.42
N SER A 119 2.61 -5.34 4.86
CA SER A 119 2.80 -6.55 4.07
C SER A 119 3.01 -7.75 4.98
N ALA A 120 2.55 -8.93 4.55
CA ALA A 120 2.91 -10.18 5.18
C ALA A 120 4.43 -10.48 5.15
N ALA A 121 5.21 -9.76 4.32
CA ALA A 121 6.67 -9.84 4.31
C ALA A 121 7.34 -9.47 5.65
N VAL A 122 6.60 -8.84 6.58
CA VAL A 122 7.09 -8.57 7.94
C VAL A 122 7.26 -9.84 8.76
N TYR A 123 6.53 -10.92 8.45
CA TYR A 123 6.62 -12.18 9.19
C TYR A 123 7.91 -12.95 8.87
N GLY A 124 8.35 -12.91 7.61
CA GLY A 124 9.52 -13.67 7.16
C GLY A 124 9.16 -15.11 6.83
N GLU A 125 10.02 -16.04 7.25
CA GLU A 125 9.73 -17.47 7.12
C GLU A 125 8.67 -17.91 8.15
N PRO A 126 7.63 -18.65 7.72
CA PRO A 126 6.57 -19.06 8.62
C PRO A 126 7.04 -20.17 9.57
N GLU A 127 6.78 -19.98 10.86
CA GLU A 127 6.98 -20.99 11.90
C GLU A 127 5.75 -21.91 12.02
N TYR A 128 4.56 -21.42 11.66
CA TYR A 128 3.32 -22.19 11.58
C TYR A 128 2.34 -21.61 10.55
N LEU A 129 1.37 -22.43 10.14
CA LEU A 129 0.29 -22.05 9.23
C LEU A 129 -1.09 -22.39 9.85
N PRO A 130 -2.14 -21.58 9.61
CA PRO A 130 -2.09 -20.27 8.92
C PRO A 130 -1.38 -19.20 9.77
N LEU A 131 -0.84 -18.17 9.12
CA LEU A 131 -0.22 -17.03 9.83
C LEU A 131 -1.32 -16.15 10.40
N ASP A 132 -1.26 -15.90 11.70
CA ASP A 132 -2.06 -14.88 12.39
C ASP A 132 -1.18 -13.70 12.83
N GLU A 133 -1.78 -12.65 13.39
CA GLU A 133 -1.07 -11.45 13.81
C GLU A 133 -0.15 -11.64 15.03
N LYS A 134 -0.26 -12.79 15.73
CA LYS A 134 0.63 -13.18 16.84
C LYS A 134 1.91 -13.83 16.34
N HIS A 135 2.00 -14.18 15.06
CA HIS A 135 3.21 -14.74 14.46
C HIS A 135 4.42 -13.79 14.65
N PRO A 136 5.61 -14.33 14.95
CA PRO A 136 6.84 -13.54 15.01
C PRO A 136 7.09 -12.72 13.74
N VAL A 137 7.69 -11.54 13.88
CA VAL A 137 7.97 -10.60 12.78
C VAL A 137 9.47 -10.53 12.48
N HIS A 138 9.95 -11.46 11.64
CA HIS A 138 11.36 -11.60 11.28
C HIS A 138 11.59 -11.47 9.76
N PRO A 139 11.48 -10.25 9.19
CA PRO A 139 11.56 -10.07 7.74
C PRO A 139 12.90 -10.54 7.16
N ILE A 140 12.84 -11.31 6.08
CA ILE A 140 14.02 -11.90 5.40
C ILE A 140 14.58 -11.04 4.27
N ASN A 141 13.96 -9.89 3.98
CA ASN A 141 14.41 -8.95 2.97
C ASN A 141 14.23 -7.50 3.43
N TYR A 142 14.94 -6.58 2.79
CA TYR A 142 14.97 -5.19 3.22
C TYR A 142 13.61 -4.48 3.02
N TYR A 143 12.83 -4.85 1.99
CA TYR A 143 11.45 -4.36 1.83
C TYR A 143 10.57 -4.70 3.04
N GLY A 144 10.55 -5.97 3.47
CA GLY A 144 9.82 -6.42 4.66
C GLY A 144 10.29 -5.69 5.92
N TYR A 145 11.61 -5.50 6.07
CA TYR A 145 12.17 -4.71 7.17
C TYR A 145 11.67 -3.26 7.15
N THR A 146 11.61 -2.58 6.00
CA THR A 146 11.12 -1.20 5.93
C THR A 146 9.66 -1.09 6.37
N LYS A 147 8.81 -2.07 6.05
CA LYS A 147 7.41 -2.13 6.50
C LYS A 147 7.33 -2.32 8.01
N LEU A 148 8.09 -3.25 8.56
CA LEU A 148 8.14 -3.49 10.01
C LEU A 148 8.66 -2.25 10.77
N ALA A 149 9.69 -1.58 10.25
CA ALA A 149 10.23 -0.36 10.86
C ALA A 149 9.18 0.76 10.94
N ILE A 150 8.34 0.90 9.90
CA ILE A 150 7.22 1.86 9.90
C ILE A 150 6.19 1.47 10.96
N GLU A 151 5.77 0.19 11.02
CA GLU A 151 4.82 -0.28 12.04
C GLU A 151 5.32 -0.02 13.47
N GLN A 152 6.60 -0.30 13.74
CA GLN A 152 7.20 -0.07 15.06
C GLN A 152 7.18 1.41 15.43
N ASN A 153 7.47 2.31 14.49
CA ASN A 153 7.37 3.75 14.72
C ASN A 153 5.92 4.19 14.94
N LEU A 154 4.96 3.66 14.17
CA LEU A 154 3.53 3.96 14.36
C LEU A 154 3.05 3.58 15.76
N ARG A 155 3.48 2.43 16.30
CA ARG A 155 3.18 2.03 17.69
C ARG A 155 3.70 3.06 18.70
N TRP A 156 4.96 3.51 18.54
CA TRP A 156 5.53 4.55 19.41
C TRP A 156 4.76 5.87 19.29
N PHE A 157 4.39 6.30 18.08
CA PHE A 157 3.63 7.53 17.87
C PHE A 157 2.22 7.44 18.45
N SER A 158 1.58 6.28 18.38
CA SER A 158 0.28 6.07 19.03
C SER A 158 0.37 6.23 20.54
N GLN A 159 1.36 5.59 21.16
CA GLN A 159 1.56 5.63 22.61
C GLN A 159 1.98 7.01 23.13
N LEU A 160 2.85 7.72 22.40
CA LEU A 160 3.48 8.94 22.90
C LEU A 160 2.75 10.22 22.49
N ILE A 161 2.14 10.26 21.31
CA ILE A 161 1.54 11.48 20.75
C ILE A 161 0.09 11.30 20.28
N GLY A 162 -0.53 10.15 20.57
CA GLY A 162 -1.94 9.90 20.29
C GLY A 162 -2.28 9.81 18.81
N LEU A 163 -1.35 9.34 17.97
CA LEU A 163 -1.67 8.92 16.61
C LEU A 163 -2.54 7.64 16.66
N ARG A 164 -3.49 7.48 15.75
CA ARG A 164 -4.16 6.18 15.53
C ARG A 164 -3.82 5.64 14.17
N PHE A 165 -3.57 4.34 14.11
CA PHE A 165 -3.22 3.72 12.84
C PHE A 165 -3.87 2.37 12.63
N ALA A 166 -4.06 2.04 11.35
CA ALA A 166 -4.32 0.68 10.89
C ALA A 166 -3.15 0.22 10.04
N ALA A 167 -2.54 -0.93 10.33
CA ALA A 167 -1.47 -1.50 9.53
C ALA A 167 -1.91 -2.83 8.92
N LEU A 168 -2.38 -2.80 7.67
CA LEU A 168 -2.96 -3.98 7.03
C LEU A 168 -1.84 -4.84 6.42
N ARG A 169 -1.66 -6.06 6.95
CA ARG A 169 -0.65 -7.02 6.48
C ARG A 169 -1.28 -8.05 5.54
N TYR A 170 -1.09 -7.86 4.24
CA TYR A 170 -1.59 -8.79 3.23
C TYR A 170 -0.45 -9.39 2.39
N PHE A 171 -0.73 -10.53 1.77
CA PHE A 171 0.19 -11.23 0.88
C PHE A 171 0.10 -10.69 -0.54
N ASN A 172 -0.66 -11.34 -1.43
CA ASN A 172 -0.70 -11.01 -2.84
C ASN A 172 -2.06 -10.41 -3.20
N ALA A 173 -2.08 -9.11 -3.49
CA ALA A 173 -3.25 -8.48 -4.10
C ALA A 173 -3.42 -8.98 -5.55
N ALA A 174 -4.65 -9.32 -5.91
CA ALA A 174 -5.00 -9.97 -7.17
C ALA A 174 -6.30 -9.44 -7.76
N GLY A 175 -6.52 -9.69 -9.06
CA GLY A 175 -7.76 -9.32 -9.74
C GLY A 175 -7.79 -7.88 -10.23
N TYR A 176 -8.93 -7.46 -10.74
CA TYR A 176 -9.16 -6.13 -11.29
C TYR A 176 -10.56 -5.67 -10.91
N ASP A 177 -10.80 -4.36 -10.95
CA ASP A 177 -12.12 -3.81 -10.68
C ASP A 177 -13.16 -4.43 -11.64
N VAL A 178 -14.12 -5.16 -11.07
CA VAL A 178 -15.15 -5.88 -11.83
C VAL A 178 -16.07 -4.96 -12.65
N GLN A 179 -16.11 -3.68 -12.30
CA GLN A 179 -16.88 -2.64 -13.01
C GLN A 179 -16.03 -1.90 -14.05
N GLY A 180 -14.74 -2.23 -14.19
CA GLY A 180 -13.83 -1.59 -15.14
C GLY A 180 -13.47 -0.13 -14.82
N ARG A 181 -13.67 0.33 -13.57
CA ARG A 181 -13.39 1.71 -13.12
C ARG A 181 -11.90 2.02 -13.02
N VAL A 182 -11.07 0.99 -12.87
CA VAL A 182 -9.62 1.06 -12.77
C VAL A 182 -9.04 0.27 -13.94
N ALA A 183 -8.38 0.99 -14.87
CA ALA A 183 -7.88 0.41 -16.12
C ALA A 183 -6.34 0.44 -16.22
N GLY A 184 -5.65 1.06 -15.26
CA GLY A 184 -4.20 1.15 -15.28
C GLY A 184 -3.55 -0.22 -15.07
N LEU A 185 -2.74 -0.63 -16.04
CA LEU A 185 -1.92 -1.83 -15.94
C LEU A 185 -0.66 -1.55 -15.12
N GLU A 186 -0.19 -2.57 -14.38
CA GLU A 186 1.13 -2.51 -13.76
C GLU A 186 2.21 -2.41 -14.84
N ARG A 187 3.20 -1.55 -14.64
CA ARG A 187 4.37 -1.45 -15.51
C ARG A 187 5.43 -2.44 -15.04
N GLU A 188 5.99 -3.20 -15.97
CA GLU A 188 7.03 -4.21 -15.69
C GLU A 188 6.65 -5.13 -14.53
N PRO A 189 5.52 -5.86 -14.64
CA PRO A 189 5.04 -6.68 -13.55
C PRO A 189 6.01 -7.80 -13.22
N ASN A 190 6.23 -8.00 -11.91
CA ASN A 190 7.00 -9.11 -11.36
C ASN A 190 6.12 -10.10 -10.56
N ASN A 191 4.84 -9.80 -10.42
CA ASN A 191 3.88 -10.63 -9.70
C ASN A 191 3.26 -11.68 -10.62
N LEU A 192 2.94 -12.87 -10.07
CA LEU A 192 2.49 -14.02 -10.85
C LEU A 192 1.29 -13.71 -11.75
N LEU A 193 0.22 -13.14 -11.21
CA LEU A 193 -1.03 -12.96 -11.94
C LEU A 193 -0.93 -11.95 -13.09
N PRO A 194 -0.35 -10.74 -12.91
CA PRO A 194 -0.12 -9.85 -14.04
C PRO A 194 0.76 -10.48 -15.14
N VAL A 195 1.83 -11.20 -14.78
CA VAL A 195 2.68 -11.91 -15.76
C VAL A 195 1.88 -13.01 -16.47
N LEU A 196 1.05 -13.74 -15.76
CA LEU A 196 0.17 -14.75 -16.35
C LEU A 196 -0.82 -14.13 -17.34
N MET A 197 -1.38 -12.95 -17.02
CA MET A 197 -2.27 -12.22 -17.92
C MET A 197 -1.54 -11.69 -19.17
N GLU A 198 -0.29 -11.25 -19.04
CA GLU A 198 0.54 -10.88 -20.21
C GLU A 198 0.73 -12.08 -21.16
N VAL A 199 0.97 -13.27 -20.61
CA VAL A 199 1.12 -14.50 -21.41
C VAL A 199 -0.21 -14.88 -22.05
N ALA A 200 -1.30 -14.92 -21.28
CA ALA A 200 -2.63 -15.24 -21.80
C ALA A 200 -3.09 -14.26 -22.90
N SER A 201 -2.65 -13.00 -22.84
CA SER A 201 -2.95 -11.96 -23.83
C SER A 201 -1.96 -11.93 -25.00
N GLY A 202 -0.95 -12.82 -25.03
CA GLY A 202 0.07 -12.87 -26.08
C GLY A 202 1.11 -11.75 -26.05
N ILE A 203 1.15 -10.93 -24.99
CA ILE A 203 2.17 -9.88 -24.80
C ILE A 203 3.52 -10.51 -24.46
N ARG A 204 3.51 -11.61 -23.70
CA ARG A 204 4.70 -12.37 -23.29
C ARG A 204 4.61 -13.80 -23.83
N PRO A 205 5.71 -14.41 -24.31
CA PRO A 205 5.65 -15.74 -24.92
C PRO A 205 5.45 -16.89 -23.92
N TYR A 206 5.92 -16.75 -22.68
CA TYR A 206 5.82 -17.78 -21.65
C TYR A 206 5.95 -17.17 -20.25
N ILE A 207 5.60 -17.97 -19.23
CA ILE A 207 5.87 -17.68 -17.83
C ILE A 207 6.90 -18.67 -17.28
N GLU A 208 7.82 -18.16 -16.46
CA GLU A 208 8.76 -19.01 -15.72
C GLU A 208 8.14 -19.44 -14.39
N ILE A 209 8.21 -20.73 -14.09
CA ILE A 209 7.77 -21.29 -12.80
C ILE A 209 9.01 -21.55 -11.95
N PHE A 210 9.17 -20.79 -10.86
CA PHE A 210 10.31 -20.87 -9.97
C PHE A 210 10.12 -21.97 -8.90
N GLY A 211 10.62 -23.16 -9.22
CA GLY A 211 10.62 -24.36 -8.34
C GLY A 211 9.45 -25.30 -8.60
N ARG A 212 9.72 -26.60 -8.52
CA ARG A 212 8.77 -27.70 -8.81
C ARG A 212 8.93 -28.89 -7.85
N ASP A 213 9.64 -28.66 -6.76
CA ASP A 213 10.09 -29.63 -5.76
C ASP A 213 9.73 -29.16 -4.34
N TYR A 214 8.74 -28.27 -4.21
CA TYR A 214 8.18 -27.92 -2.91
C TYR A 214 7.36 -29.07 -2.33
N ASP A 215 7.26 -29.13 -1.00
CA ASP A 215 6.38 -30.06 -0.29
C ASP A 215 4.91 -29.59 -0.36
N THR A 216 4.35 -29.65 -1.57
CA THR A 216 2.98 -29.24 -1.91
C THR A 216 2.35 -30.23 -2.88
N PRO A 217 1.01 -30.27 -3.03
CA PRO A 217 0.34 -31.32 -3.81
C PRO A 217 0.80 -31.46 -5.28
N ASP A 218 1.25 -30.38 -5.91
CA ASP A 218 1.72 -30.36 -7.30
C ASP A 218 3.22 -29.99 -7.44
N GLY A 219 3.93 -29.91 -6.32
CA GLY A 219 5.35 -29.52 -6.27
C GLY A 219 5.62 -28.02 -6.48
N THR A 220 4.60 -27.20 -6.75
CA THR A 220 4.76 -25.75 -6.96
C THR A 220 4.45 -24.96 -5.68
N CYS A 221 4.82 -23.69 -5.65
CA CYS A 221 4.65 -22.89 -4.44
C CYS A 221 3.17 -22.49 -4.21
N VAL A 222 2.67 -22.66 -2.98
CA VAL A 222 1.32 -22.20 -2.58
C VAL A 222 1.42 -20.79 -2.00
N ARG A 223 0.48 -19.91 -2.38
CA ARG A 223 0.42 -18.51 -1.96
C ARG A 223 -1.02 -18.09 -1.66
N ASP A 224 -1.16 -17.13 -0.77
CA ASP A 224 -2.44 -16.48 -0.47
C ASP A 224 -2.67 -15.29 -1.42
N TYR A 225 -3.83 -15.29 -2.09
CA TYR A 225 -4.26 -14.26 -3.03
C TYR A 225 -5.59 -13.67 -2.56
N ILE A 226 -5.61 -12.35 -2.38
CA ILE A 226 -6.81 -11.60 -2.02
C ILE A 226 -7.24 -10.70 -3.18
N HIS A 227 -8.54 -10.65 -3.46
CA HIS A 227 -9.06 -9.77 -4.49
C HIS A 227 -8.83 -8.30 -4.10
N VAL A 228 -8.40 -7.47 -5.06
CA VAL A 228 -8.06 -6.06 -4.80
C VAL A 228 -9.26 -5.23 -4.33
N SER A 229 -10.48 -5.59 -4.75
CA SER A 229 -11.71 -4.97 -4.24
C SER A 229 -12.00 -5.32 -2.78
N ASP A 230 -11.73 -6.55 -2.35
CA ASP A 230 -11.86 -6.94 -0.95
C ASP A 230 -10.82 -6.22 -0.10
N LEU A 231 -9.59 -6.14 -0.62
CA LEU A 231 -8.51 -5.41 0.02
C LEU A 231 -8.83 -3.92 0.13
N SER A 232 -9.41 -3.32 -0.91
CA SER A 232 -9.84 -1.92 -0.91
C SER A 232 -10.91 -1.68 0.16
N SER A 233 -11.92 -2.55 0.20
CA SER A 233 -12.98 -2.53 1.22
C SER A 233 -12.41 -2.66 2.63
N ALA A 234 -11.44 -3.53 2.85
CA ALA A 234 -10.76 -3.69 4.14
C ALA A 234 -10.03 -2.42 4.58
N HIS A 235 -9.39 -1.68 3.67
CA HIS A 235 -8.75 -0.41 4.01
C HIS A 235 -9.76 0.65 4.44
N VAL A 236 -10.91 0.74 3.77
CA VAL A 236 -11.99 1.67 4.13
C VAL A 236 -12.58 1.30 5.50
N LEU A 237 -12.86 0.02 5.73
CA LEU A 237 -13.35 -0.48 7.03
C LEU A 237 -12.32 -0.23 8.15
N ALA A 238 -11.04 -0.41 7.88
CA ALA A 238 -9.97 -0.14 8.82
C ALA A 238 -9.92 1.34 9.23
N MET A 239 -10.05 2.27 8.26
CA MET A 239 -10.20 3.70 8.57
C MET A 239 -11.42 3.93 9.47
N GLN A 240 -12.58 3.40 9.11
CA GLN A 240 -13.81 3.59 9.88
C GLN A 240 -13.63 3.09 11.32
N TYR A 241 -12.97 1.95 11.50
CA TYR A 241 -12.66 1.39 12.81
C TYR A 241 -11.75 2.32 13.65
N ILE A 242 -10.60 2.74 13.11
CA ILE A 242 -9.64 3.55 13.88
C ILE A 242 -10.20 4.94 14.24
N VAL A 243 -11.05 5.50 13.36
CA VAL A 243 -11.72 6.80 13.60
C VAL A 243 -12.84 6.66 14.63
N ALA A 244 -13.65 5.60 14.56
CA ALA A 244 -14.80 5.43 15.45
C ALA A 244 -14.41 4.93 16.85
N GLN A 245 -13.41 4.04 16.94
CA GLN A 245 -13.03 3.38 18.18
C GLN A 245 -11.87 4.07 18.91
N ASP A 246 -11.18 5.01 18.26
CA ASP A 246 -9.93 5.61 18.75
C ASP A 246 -8.91 4.52 19.21
N ARG A 247 -8.75 3.49 18.38
CA ARG A 247 -7.89 2.33 18.65
C ARG A 247 -7.05 1.98 17.44
N ASP A 248 -5.85 1.47 17.69
CA ASP A 248 -5.00 0.94 16.64
C ASP A 248 -5.52 -0.40 16.12
N LEU A 249 -5.19 -0.71 14.87
CA LEU A 249 -5.50 -1.97 14.20
C LEU A 249 -4.23 -2.51 13.52
N ILE A 250 -3.95 -3.80 13.69
CA ILE A 250 -2.96 -4.57 12.94
C ILE A 250 -3.66 -5.79 12.40
#